data_AF-A0A0B7I473-F1
#
_entry.id   AF-A0A0B7I473-F1
#
_cell.length_a   1.000
_cell.length_b   1.000
_cell.length_c   1.000
_cell.angle_alpha   90.00
_cell.angle_beta   90.00
_cell.angle_gamma   90.00
#
_symmetry.space_group_name_H-M   'P 1'
#
loop_
_entity.id
_entity.type
_entity.pdbx_description
1 polymer ?
#
loop_
_entity_poly.entity_id
_entity_poly.type
_entity_poly.pdbx_seq_one_letter_code
_entity_poly.pdbx_strand_id
1 'polypeptide(L)'
;MLTACGSTKSPELKRLEAKEEILSLNTKLNNLKIELEKERIATAGFRDEVAKINANADERTSSFSNSDDASDAAQKARRARRALKKAQKANRDLAKSEKRMQKIQRNISKVETKLEKLNKSIEFVSNSETNPTNQ
;
A
#
# COMPACT_ATOMS: atom_id res chain seq x y z
N MET A 1 42.26 30.25 -26.18
CA MET A 1 40.95 29.56 -26.09
C MET A 1 40.84 28.97 -24.69
N LEU A 2 39.84 29.39 -23.92
CA LEU A 2 39.59 28.90 -22.56
C LEU A 2 39.12 27.44 -22.64
N THR A 3 39.97 26.52 -22.22
CA THR A 3 39.64 25.11 -22.04
C THR A 3 38.51 25.01 -21.00
N ALA A 4 37.35 24.57 -21.46
CA ALA A 4 36.18 24.34 -20.64
C ALA A 4 36.52 23.34 -19.53
N CYS A 5 36.56 23.81 -18.28
CA CYS A 5 36.46 22.94 -17.11
C CYS A 5 35.07 22.28 -17.13
N GLY A 6 34.96 21.15 -17.81
CA GLY A 6 33.83 20.25 -17.71
C GLY A 6 33.69 19.81 -16.25
N SER A 7 32.66 20.30 -15.58
CA SER A 7 32.33 20.02 -14.20
C SER A 7 31.79 18.59 -14.03
N THR A 8 32.65 17.59 -14.28
CA THR A 8 32.35 16.22 -13.87
C THR A 8 32.50 16.14 -12.35
N LYS A 9 31.39 15.98 -11.62
CA LYS A 9 31.35 15.78 -10.16
C LYS A 9 32.43 14.76 -9.72
N SER A 10 33.16 15.05 -8.64
CA SER A 10 34.15 14.13 -8.09
C SER A 10 33.49 12.80 -7.71
N PRO A 11 34.21 11.66 -7.79
CA PRO A 11 33.69 10.36 -7.36
C PRO A 11 33.15 10.36 -5.93
N GLU A 12 33.81 11.09 -5.03
CA GLU A 12 33.39 11.28 -3.64
C GLU A 12 32.05 12.01 -3.53
N LEU A 13 31.81 13.05 -4.34
CA LEU A 13 30.54 13.77 -4.38
C LEU A 13 29.40 12.86 -4.90
N LYS A 14 29.66 12.05 -5.93
CA LYS A 14 28.69 11.06 -6.44
C LYS A 14 28.35 10.00 -5.38
N ARG A 15 29.34 9.55 -4.62
CA ARG A 15 29.15 8.60 -3.52
C ARG A 15 28.32 9.22 -2.39
N LEU A 16 28.55 10.49 -2.06
CA LEU A 16 27.79 11.19 -1.03
C LEU A 16 26.32 11.37 -1.45
N GLU A 17 26.06 11.79 -2.69
CA GLU A 17 24.71 11.90 -3.27
C GLU A 17 23.96 10.56 -3.22
N ALA A 18 24.64 9.45 -3.57
CA ALA A 18 24.03 8.13 -3.52
C ALA A 18 23.69 7.69 -2.08
N LYS A 19 24.53 8.02 -1.09
CA LYS A 19 24.24 7.75 0.34
C LYS A 19 23.06 8.58 0.83
N GLU A 20 22.96 9.85 0.42
CA GLU A 20 21.82 10.71 0.75
C GLU A 20 20.51 10.14 0.17
N GLU A 21 20.53 9.69 -1.09
CA GLU A 21 19.37 9.07 -1.72
C GLU A 21 18.97 7.77 -1.01
N ILE A 22 19.93 6.93 -0.61
CA ILE A 22 19.67 5.71 0.16
C ILE A 22 19.00 6.03 1.50
N LEU A 23 19.50 7.04 2.21
CA LEU A 23 18.92 7.46 3.49
C LEU A 23 17.47 7.94 3.30
N SER A 24 17.22 8.76 2.27
CA SER A 24 15.88 9.22 1.92
C SER A 24 14.93 8.07 1.57
N LEU A 25 15.40 7.11 0.76
CA LEU A 25 14.63 5.91 0.40
C LEU A 25 14.36 5.00 1.61
N ASN A 26 15.30 4.87 2.54
CA ASN A 26 15.10 4.11 3.79
C ASN A 26 14.05 4.77 4.69
N THR A 27 14.08 6.10 4.85
CA THR A 27 13.04 6.84 5.57
C THR A 27 11.67 6.62 4.92
N LYS A 28 11.61 6.71 3.59
CA LYS A 28 10.39 6.43 2.83
C LYS A 28 9.90 4.99 3.01
N LEU A 29 10.80 4.01 3.00
CA LEU A 29 10.48 2.61 3.21
C LEU A 29 9.88 2.38 4.61
N ASN A 30 10.46 2.98 5.63
CA ASN A 30 9.96 2.89 7.01
C ASN A 30 8.56 3.50 7.13
N ASN A 31 8.32 4.68 6.53
CA ASN A 31 7.00 5.29 6.51
C ASN A 31 5.97 4.40 5.80
N LEU A 32 6.32 3.82 4.65
CA LEU A 32 5.43 2.89 3.93
C LEU A 32 5.12 1.62 4.74
N LYS A 33 6.09 1.09 5.49
CA LYS A 33 5.87 -0.08 6.38
C LYS A 33 4.92 0.27 7.53
N ILE A 34 5.05 1.47 8.11
CA ILE A 34 4.12 1.97 9.14
C ILE A 34 2.71 2.15 8.54
N GLU A 35 2.59 2.76 7.36
CA GLU A 35 1.31 2.91 6.66
C GLU A 35 0.67 1.56 6.35
N LEU A 36 1.45 0.58 5.91
CA LEU A 36 0.96 -0.77 5.63
C LEU A 36 0.36 -1.41 6.88
N GLU A 37 1.01 -1.27 8.03
CA GLU A 37 0.52 -1.86 9.27
C GLU A 37 -0.76 -1.15 9.77
N LYS A 38 -0.82 0.17 9.65
CA LYS A 38 -2.05 0.94 9.94
C LYS A 38 -3.21 0.49 9.04
N GLU A 39 -2.97 0.34 7.74
CA GLU A 39 -4.01 -0.10 6.79
C GLU A 39 -4.41 -1.57 7.03
N ARG A 40 -3.48 -2.44 7.46
CA ARG A 40 -3.79 -3.82 7.88
C ARG A 40 -4.76 -3.86 9.05
N ILE A 41 -4.50 -3.07 10.09
CA ILE A 41 -5.38 -2.98 11.25
C ILE A 41 -6.77 -2.46 10.82
N ALA A 42 -6.82 -1.41 9.99
CA ALA A 42 -8.08 -0.89 9.47
C ALA A 42 -8.84 -1.93 8.63
N THR A 43 -8.13 -2.65 7.74
CA THR A 43 -8.72 -3.71 6.90
C THR A 43 -9.28 -4.84 7.75
N ALA A 44 -8.59 -5.25 8.81
CA ALA A 44 -9.07 -6.29 9.73
C ALA A 44 -10.37 -5.83 10.42
N GLY A 45 -10.42 -4.59 10.92
CA GLY A 45 -11.64 -4.02 11.49
C GLY A 45 -12.81 -4.01 10.49
N PHE A 46 -12.55 -3.66 9.22
CA PHE A 46 -13.58 -3.72 8.17
C PHE A 46 -14.05 -5.15 7.89
N ARG A 47 -13.17 -6.17 7.94
CA ARG A 47 -13.57 -7.57 7.72
C ARG A 47 -14.54 -8.05 8.79
N ASP A 48 -14.27 -7.73 10.05
CA ASP A 48 -15.15 -8.10 11.16
C ASP A 48 -16.51 -7.40 11.06
N GLU A 49 -16.50 -6.11 10.70
CA GLU A 49 -17.73 -5.34 10.51
C GLU A 49 -18.54 -5.88 9.32
N VAL A 50 -17.88 -6.15 8.19
CA VAL A 50 -18.50 -6.71 6.99
C VAL A 50 -19.14 -8.07 7.27
N ALA A 51 -18.45 -8.96 8.00
CA ALA A 51 -19.01 -10.27 8.35
C ALA A 51 -20.31 -10.14 9.14
N LYS A 52 -20.35 -9.26 10.16
CA LYS A 52 -21.55 -9.01 10.97
C LYS A 52 -22.68 -8.38 10.16
N ILE A 53 -22.37 -7.40 9.32
CA ILE A 53 -23.39 -6.71 8.50
C ILE A 53 -23.95 -7.64 7.43
N ASN A 54 -23.11 -8.46 6.78
CA ASN A 54 -23.55 -9.43 5.78
C ASN A 54 -24.46 -10.49 6.44
N ALA A 55 -24.05 -11.06 7.59
CA ALA A 55 -24.89 -12.00 8.33
C ALA A 55 -26.26 -11.40 8.70
N ASN A 56 -26.30 -10.13 9.13
CA ASN A 56 -27.57 -9.46 9.38
C ASN A 56 -28.40 -9.23 8.11
N ALA A 57 -27.76 -8.90 6.98
CA ALA A 57 -28.46 -8.74 5.71
C ALA A 57 -29.07 -10.05 5.23
N ASP A 58 -28.35 -11.17 5.37
CA ASP A 58 -28.81 -12.51 5.03
C ASP A 58 -30.00 -12.93 5.91
N GLU A 59 -29.89 -12.73 7.24
CA GLU A 59 -30.96 -13.00 8.20
C GLU A 59 -32.24 -12.21 7.85
N ARG A 60 -32.11 -10.89 7.57
CA ARG A 60 -33.25 -10.03 7.24
C ARG A 60 -33.88 -10.39 5.89
N THR A 61 -33.08 -10.85 4.94
CA THR A 61 -33.57 -11.28 3.62
C THR A 61 -34.31 -12.61 3.73
N SER A 62 -33.79 -13.56 4.50
CA SER A 62 -34.44 -14.85 4.80
C SER A 62 -35.77 -14.66 5.57
N SER A 63 -35.80 -13.73 6.53
CA SER A 63 -37.04 -13.41 7.27
C SER A 63 -38.13 -12.84 6.38
N PHE A 64 -37.78 -12.04 5.36
CA PHE A 64 -38.75 -11.50 4.39
C PHE A 64 -39.35 -12.59 3.50
N SER A 65 -38.57 -13.61 3.10
CA SER A 65 -39.10 -14.72 2.28
C SER A 65 -40.15 -15.57 3.00
N ASN A 66 -40.31 -15.41 4.32
CA ASN A 66 -41.23 -16.17 5.18
C ASN A 66 -42.22 -15.23 5.90
N SER A 67 -43.06 -14.49 5.16
CA SER A 67 -44.09 -13.61 5.73
C SER A 67 -45.49 -14.18 5.59
N ASP A 68 -46.31 -13.99 6.63
CA ASP A 68 -47.66 -14.55 6.74
C ASP A 68 -48.75 -13.66 6.10
N ASP A 69 -48.47 -12.36 5.90
CA ASP A 69 -49.37 -11.43 5.20
C ASP A 69 -48.63 -10.32 4.42
N ALA A 70 -49.37 -9.61 3.57
CA ALA A 70 -48.81 -8.60 2.66
C ALA A 70 -48.23 -7.36 3.36
N SER A 71 -48.80 -6.95 4.51
CA SER A 71 -48.35 -5.77 5.25
C SER A 71 -47.05 -6.07 5.98
N ASP A 72 -46.97 -7.23 6.64
CA ASP A 72 -45.76 -7.74 7.25
C ASP A 72 -44.66 -7.97 6.21
N ALA A 73 -44.98 -8.58 5.07
CA ALA A 73 -44.05 -8.75 3.96
C ALA A 73 -43.47 -7.41 3.48
N ALA A 74 -44.30 -6.38 3.31
CA ALA A 74 -43.84 -5.04 2.91
C ALA A 74 -42.91 -4.41 3.96
N GLN A 75 -43.19 -4.60 5.26
CA GLN A 75 -42.34 -4.10 6.33
C GLN A 75 -40.98 -4.83 6.37
N LYS A 76 -40.99 -6.17 6.31
CA LYS A 76 -39.78 -7.00 6.29
C LYS A 76 -38.93 -6.71 5.06
N ALA A 77 -39.53 -6.56 3.88
CA ALA A 77 -38.83 -6.15 2.65
C ALA A 77 -38.09 -4.81 2.81
N ARG A 78 -38.74 -3.81 3.43
CA ARG A 78 -38.10 -2.50 3.70
C ARG A 78 -36.90 -2.63 4.63
N ARG A 79 -36.96 -3.51 5.63
CA ARG A 79 -35.86 -3.78 6.56
C ARG A 79 -34.71 -4.51 5.84
N ALA A 80 -35.00 -5.57 5.08
CA ALA A 80 -34.03 -6.29 4.27
C ALA A 80 -33.29 -5.36 3.29
N ARG A 81 -34.02 -4.50 2.56
CA ARG A 81 -33.43 -3.51 1.67
C ARG A 81 -32.46 -2.56 2.39
N ARG A 82 -32.78 -2.14 3.61
CA ARG A 82 -31.88 -1.27 4.40
C ARG A 82 -30.62 -2.02 4.84
N ALA A 83 -30.75 -3.27 5.26
CA ALA A 83 -29.61 -4.11 5.64
C ALA A 83 -28.69 -4.37 4.44
N LEU A 84 -29.24 -4.74 3.28
CA LEU A 84 -28.49 -4.94 2.04
C LEU A 84 -27.73 -3.68 1.59
N LYS A 85 -28.32 -2.49 1.73
CA LYS A 85 -27.61 -1.23 1.43
C LYS A 85 -26.43 -0.99 2.38
N LYS A 86 -26.56 -1.33 3.66
CA LYS A 86 -25.46 -1.24 4.62
C LYS A 86 -24.36 -2.25 4.28
N ALA A 87 -24.73 -3.49 3.98
CA ALA A 87 -23.81 -4.53 3.53
C ALA A 87 -23.05 -4.09 2.28
N GLN A 88 -23.73 -3.59 1.25
CA GLN A 88 -23.09 -3.09 0.04
C GLN A 88 -22.05 -1.99 0.33
N LYS A 89 -22.39 -1.03 1.20
CA LYS A 89 -21.46 0.03 1.58
C LYS A 89 -20.24 -0.52 2.32
N ALA A 90 -20.45 -1.38 3.32
CA ALA A 90 -19.38 -1.98 4.10
C ALA A 90 -18.42 -2.80 3.21
N ASN A 91 -18.96 -3.67 2.33
CA ASN A 91 -18.15 -4.43 1.38
C ASN A 91 -17.34 -3.52 0.43
N ARG A 92 -17.93 -2.39 -0.02
CA ARG A 92 -17.23 -1.41 -0.86
C ARG A 92 -16.08 -0.75 -0.10
N ASP A 93 -16.27 -0.42 1.16
CA ASP A 93 -15.25 0.22 1.98
C ASP A 93 -14.11 -0.76 2.31
N LEU A 94 -14.42 -2.04 2.60
CA LEU A 94 -13.42 -3.12 2.69
C LEU A 94 -12.61 -3.25 1.40
N ALA A 95 -13.27 -3.34 0.25
CA ALA A 95 -12.57 -3.47 -1.04
C ALA A 95 -11.66 -2.26 -1.35
N LYS A 96 -12.04 -1.06 -0.92
CA LYS A 96 -11.17 0.13 -1.04
C LYS A 96 -9.94 0.01 -0.14
N SER A 97 -10.12 -0.46 1.10
CA SER A 97 -9.03 -0.65 2.05
C SER A 97 -8.03 -1.70 1.55
N GLU A 98 -8.51 -2.83 1.04
CA GLU A 98 -7.68 -3.86 0.43
C GLU A 98 -6.89 -3.33 -0.79
N LYS A 99 -7.51 -2.49 -1.63
CA LYS A 99 -6.82 -1.83 -2.75
C LYS A 99 -5.72 -0.87 -2.28
N ARG A 100 -5.93 -0.14 -1.17
CA ARG A 100 -4.90 0.73 -0.58
C ARG A 100 -3.73 -0.09 -0.06
N MET A 101 -4.01 -1.16 0.68
CA MET A 101 -2.99 -2.10 1.16
C MET A 101 -2.13 -2.63 0.01
N GLN A 102 -2.75 -3.09 -1.09
CA GLN A 102 -2.01 -3.54 -2.29
C GLN A 102 -1.16 -2.42 -2.92
N LYS A 103 -1.66 -1.18 -2.95
CA LYS A 103 -0.89 -0.04 -3.48
C LYS A 103 0.33 0.27 -2.63
N ILE A 104 0.20 0.22 -1.30
CA ILE A 104 1.32 0.41 -0.37
C ILE A 104 2.37 -0.68 -0.56
N GLN A 105 1.96 -1.95 -0.64
CA GLN A 105 2.86 -3.08 -0.92
C GLN A 105 3.64 -2.89 -2.23
N ARG A 106 2.97 -2.49 -3.32
CA ARG A 106 3.65 -2.19 -4.59
C ARG A 106 4.66 -1.05 -4.45
N ASN A 107 4.36 -0.03 -3.66
CA ASN A 107 5.27 1.09 -3.43
C ASN A 107 6.49 0.66 -2.61
N ILE A 108 6.30 -0.22 -1.61
CA ILE A 108 7.39 -0.84 -0.85
C ILE A 108 8.33 -1.57 -1.81
N SER A 109 7.80 -2.48 -2.65
CA SER A 109 8.63 -3.22 -3.61
C SER A 109 9.40 -2.31 -4.57
N LYS A 110 8.78 -1.22 -5.04
CA LYS A 110 9.48 -0.23 -5.89
C LYS A 110 10.64 0.46 -5.17
N VAL A 111 10.47 0.79 -3.89
CA VAL A 111 11.53 1.42 -3.07
C VAL A 111 12.65 0.41 -2.80
N GLU A 112 12.31 -0.83 -2.46
CA GLU A 112 13.29 -1.91 -2.25
C GLU A 112 14.12 -2.17 -3.51
N THR A 113 13.50 -2.25 -4.69
CA THR A 113 14.22 -2.38 -5.97
C THR A 113 15.15 -1.19 -6.26
N LYS A 114 14.74 0.04 -5.89
CA LYS A 114 15.61 1.22 -6.07
C LYS A 114 16.80 1.18 -5.13
N LEU A 115 16.59 0.84 -3.86
CA LEU A 115 17.66 0.66 -2.88
C LEU A 115 18.68 -0.39 -3.34
N GLU A 116 18.21 -1.53 -3.85
CA GLU A 116 19.08 -2.57 -4.38
C GLU A 116 19.97 -2.08 -5.54
N LYS A 117 19.39 -1.33 -6.49
CA LYS A 117 20.13 -0.76 -7.63
C LYS A 117 21.18 0.27 -7.18
N LEU A 118 20.84 1.14 -6.23
CA LEU A 118 21.77 2.15 -5.72
C LEU A 118 22.92 1.51 -4.93
N ASN A 119 22.62 0.52 -4.08
CA ASN A 119 23.65 -0.21 -3.33
C ASN A 119 24.66 -0.89 -4.28
N LYS A 120 24.19 -1.58 -5.32
CA LYS A 120 25.05 -2.19 -6.37
C LYS A 120 25.90 -1.15 -7.10
N SER A 121 25.35 0.04 -7.35
CA SER A 121 26.06 1.12 -8.04
C SER A 121 27.18 1.71 -7.17
N ILE A 122 26.98 1.81 -5.85
CA ILE A 122 28.02 2.25 -4.91
C ILE A 122 29.15 1.22 -4.83
N GLU A 123 28.83 -0.08 -4.73
CA GLU A 123 29.82 -1.16 -4.72
C GLU A 123 30.71 -1.15 -5.98
N PHE A 124 30.12 -0.88 -7.15
CA PHE A 124 30.87 -0.75 -8.40
C PHE A 124 31.84 0.44 -8.38
N VAL A 125 31.41 1.61 -7.92
CA VAL A 125 32.27 2.80 -7.82
C VAL A 125 33.43 2.55 -6.84
N SER A 126 33.18 1.92 -5.68
CA SER A 126 34.24 1.59 -4.72
C SER A 126 35.30 0.63 -5.27
N ASN A 127 34.91 -0.32 -6.13
CA ASN A 127 35.84 -1.29 -6.74
C ASN A 127 36.63 -0.72 -7.93
N SER A 128 36.16 0.39 -8.53
CA SER A 128 36.87 1.08 -9.61
C SER A 128 37.98 2.02 -9.10
N GLU A 129 37.95 2.41 -7.82
CA GLU A 129 38.97 3.26 -7.18
C GLU A 129 40.13 2.44 -6.55
N THR A 130 39.98 1.12 -6.41
CA THR A 130 40.99 0.23 -5.82
C THR A 130 41.93 -0.42 -6.82
N ASN A 131 42.00 0.07 -8.07
CA ASN A 131 43.03 -0.36 -9.02
C ASN A 131 44.13 0.72 -9.14
N PRO A 132 45.13 0.76 -8.23
CA PRO A 132 46.35 1.46 -8.53
C PRO A 132 47.03 0.67 -9.64
N THR A 133 47.09 1.25 -10.84
CA THR A 133 47.95 0.78 -11.92
C THR A 133 49.36 0.71 -11.37
N ASN A 134 49.78 -0.49 -10.97
CA ASN A 134 51.14 -0.82 -10.63
C ASN A 134 51.82 -1.15 -11.97
N GLN A 135 52.47 -0.15 -12.56
CA GLN A 135 53.58 -0.26 -13.52
C GLN A 135 54.15 1.12 -13.83
#